data_AF-A0A3D4A696-F1
#
_entry.id   AF-A0A3D4A696-F1
#
_cell.length_a   1.000
_cell.length_b   1.000
_cell.length_c   1.000
_cell.angle_alpha   90.00
_cell.angle_beta   90.00
_cell.angle_gamma   90.00
#
_symmetry.space_group_name_H-M   'P 1'
#
loop_
_entity.id
_entity.type
_entity.pdbx_description
1 polymer ?
#
loop_
_entity_poly.entity_id
_entity_poly.type
_entity_poly.pdbx_seq_one_letter_code
_entity_poly.pdbx_strand_id
1 'polypeptide(L)'
;MHPNLLRIKALLAPQREKLLNHPIYEHIKKPIHVRTFMTQHVFAVWDFMSLLKSLQQRFCGCDIPWHPEKQYPLAVRLINEIVLAEESDVGPTGQFLSHYEMYRMAMVQAGASTKEIDMLILGVQANKDLNEILDSRKLPSHICSF
;
A
#
# COMPACT_ATOMS: atom_id res chain seq x y z
N MET A 1 -11.48 -27.07 -4.35
CA MET A 1 -11.36 -25.67 -3.89
C MET A 1 -12.13 -25.54 -2.57
N HIS A 2 -11.57 -24.91 -1.53
CA HIS A 2 -12.17 -24.91 -0.18
C HIS A 2 -13.55 -24.20 -0.17
N PRO A 3 -14.61 -24.75 0.46
CA PRO A 3 -15.97 -24.18 0.43
C PRO A 3 -16.05 -22.72 0.87
N ASN A 4 -15.32 -22.36 1.93
CA ASN A 4 -15.24 -20.97 2.41
C ASN A 4 -14.66 -20.01 1.36
N LEU A 5 -13.69 -20.45 0.56
CA LEU A 5 -13.10 -19.63 -0.49
C LEU A 5 -14.10 -19.35 -1.61
N LEU A 6 -14.92 -20.35 -1.97
CA LEU A 6 -16.00 -20.17 -2.95
C LEU A 6 -17.05 -19.17 -2.43
N ARG A 7 -17.44 -19.29 -1.15
CA ARG A 7 -18.37 -18.37 -0.52
C ARG A 7 -17.84 -16.93 -0.49
N ILE A 8 -16.59 -16.72 -0.09
CA ILE A 8 -15.97 -15.39 -0.10
C ILE A 8 -15.95 -14.82 -1.52
N LYS A 9 -15.55 -15.61 -2.52
CA LYS A 9 -15.55 -15.17 -3.92
C LYS A 9 -16.93 -14.76 -4.41
N ALA A 10 -17.97 -15.52 -4.06
CA ALA A 10 -19.34 -15.18 -4.42
C ALA A 10 -19.81 -13.88 -3.76
N LEU A 11 -19.50 -13.68 -2.47
CA LEU A 11 -19.87 -12.47 -1.74
C LEU A 11 -19.16 -11.21 -2.23
N LEU A 12 -17.93 -11.34 -2.73
CA LEU A 12 -17.13 -10.23 -3.26
C LEU A 12 -17.37 -9.96 -4.75
N ALA A 13 -18.09 -10.84 -5.46
CA ALA A 13 -18.27 -10.72 -6.91
C ALA A 13 -18.88 -9.38 -7.34
N PRO A 14 -19.93 -8.84 -6.69
CA PRO A 14 -20.51 -7.55 -7.08
C PRO A 14 -19.54 -6.37 -6.92
N GLN A 15 -18.76 -6.34 -5.84
CA GLN A 15 -17.77 -5.29 -5.58
C GLN A 15 -16.61 -5.38 -6.56
N ARG A 16 -16.17 -6.61 -6.86
CA ARG A 16 -15.13 -6.86 -7.87
C ARG A 16 -15.58 -6.38 -9.24
N GLU A 17 -16.82 -6.66 -9.65
CA GLU A 17 -17.37 -6.20 -10.92
C GLU A 17 -17.41 -4.68 -11.00
N LYS A 18 -17.85 -4.00 -9.93
CA LYS A 18 -17.82 -2.53 -9.84
C LYS A 18 -16.41 -1.96 -9.97
N LEU A 19 -15.41 -2.61 -9.38
CA LEU A 19 -14.01 -2.17 -9.44
C LEU A 19 -13.43 -2.37 -10.85
N LEU A 20 -13.70 -3.51 -11.48
CA LEU A 20 -13.22 -3.83 -12.83
C LEU A 20 -13.84 -2.91 -13.90
N ASN A 21 -15.12 -2.55 -13.73
CA ASN A 21 -15.84 -1.67 -14.64
C ASN A 21 -15.80 -0.19 -14.18
N HIS A 22 -14.89 0.18 -13.28
CA HIS A 22 -14.86 1.52 -12.74
C HIS A 22 -14.40 2.53 -13.82
N PRO A 23 -15.15 3.63 -14.05
CA PRO A 23 -14.91 4.54 -15.18
C PRO A 23 -13.65 5.42 -15.01
N ILE A 24 -12.93 5.30 -13.90
CA ILE A 24 -11.76 6.15 -13.59
C ILE A 24 -10.72 6.13 -14.70
N TYR A 25 -10.45 4.96 -15.28
CA TYR A 25 -9.46 4.84 -16.35
C TYR A 25 -9.90 5.56 -17.63
N GLU A 26 -11.21 5.61 -17.92
CA GLU A 26 -11.75 6.38 -19.05
C GLU A 26 -11.59 7.89 -18.87
N HIS A 27 -11.50 8.36 -17.62
CA HIS A 27 -11.30 9.77 -17.31
C HIS A 27 -9.82 10.19 -17.35
N ILE A 28 -8.87 9.25 -17.35
CA ILE A 28 -7.43 9.54 -17.42
C ILE A 28 -7.01 9.73 -18.90
N LYS A 29 -7.23 10.94 -19.42
CA LYS A 29 -6.98 11.29 -20.84
C LYS A 29 -5.78 12.21 -21.06
N LYS A 30 -5.30 12.88 -20.01
CA LYS A 30 -4.24 13.90 -20.08
C LYS A 30 -3.21 13.66 -18.99
N PRO A 31 -1.94 14.07 -19.17
CA PRO A 31 -0.91 13.94 -18.14
C PRO A 31 -1.33 14.53 -16.79
N ILE A 32 -2.07 15.64 -16.78
CA ILE A 32 -2.58 16.25 -15.55
C ILE A 32 -3.54 15.33 -14.77
N HIS A 33 -4.33 14.48 -15.46
CA HIS A 33 -5.22 13.53 -14.78
C HIS A 33 -4.43 12.43 -14.08
N VAL A 34 -3.35 11.93 -14.71
CA VAL A 34 -2.44 10.95 -14.09
C VAL A 34 -1.78 11.57 -12.87
N ARG A 35 -1.26 12.80 -12.98
CA ARG A 35 -0.64 13.50 -11.85
C ARG A 35 -1.60 13.64 -10.68
N THR A 36 -2.84 14.08 -10.92
CA THR A 36 -3.88 14.19 -9.90
C THR A 36 -4.23 12.83 -9.29
N PHE A 37 -4.32 11.77 -10.10
CA PHE A 37 -4.55 10.43 -9.60
C PHE A 37 -3.42 9.97 -8.66
N MET A 38 -2.17 10.20 -9.04
CA MET A 38 -1.01 9.80 -8.25
C MET A 38 -0.96 10.48 -6.87
N THR A 39 -1.38 11.75 -6.77
CA THR A 39 -1.40 12.45 -5.45
C THR A 39 -2.39 11.84 -4.47
N GLN A 40 -3.38 11.08 -4.95
CA GLN A 40 -4.35 10.37 -4.13
C GLN A 40 -3.94 8.92 -3.92
N HIS A 41 -3.50 8.25 -4.98
CA HIS A 41 -3.19 6.83 -4.97
C HIS A 41 -1.96 6.49 -4.12
N VAL A 42 -1.00 7.42 -3.97
CA VAL A 42 0.18 7.20 -3.14
C VAL A 42 -0.16 6.86 -1.68
N PHE A 43 -1.29 7.34 -1.15
CA PHE A 43 -1.74 7.00 0.20
C PHE A 43 -2.16 5.53 0.30
N ALA A 44 -2.79 4.98 -0.73
CA ALA A 44 -3.11 3.54 -0.78
C ALA A 44 -1.85 2.68 -0.92
N VAL A 45 -0.85 3.14 -1.68
CA VAL A 45 0.45 2.47 -1.78
C VAL A 45 1.16 2.46 -0.44
N TRP A 46 1.15 3.58 0.28
CA TRP A 46 1.71 3.67 1.62
C TRP A 46 0.96 2.79 2.63
N ASP A 47 -0.37 2.85 2.65
CA ASP A 47 -1.21 2.08 3.59
C ASP A 47 -1.07 0.56 3.38
N PHE A 48 -0.88 0.12 2.13
CA PHE A 48 -0.58 -1.29 1.84
C PHE A 48 0.66 -1.79 2.60
N MET A 49 1.68 -0.96 2.80
CA MET A 49 2.86 -1.32 3.58
C MET A 49 2.52 -1.56 5.05
N SER A 50 1.60 -0.78 5.62
CA SER A 50 1.08 -0.97 6.98
C SER A 50 0.33 -2.30 7.13
N LEU A 51 -0.50 -2.64 6.15
CA LEU A 51 -1.18 -3.95 6.09
C LEU A 51 -0.17 -5.09 5.98
N LEU A 52 0.82 -4.97 5.10
CA LEU A 52 1.86 -5.98 4.90
C LEU A 52 2.67 -6.21 6.19
N LYS A 53 3.07 -5.14 6.88
CA LYS A 53 3.75 -5.23 8.18
C LYS A 53 2.90 -5.90 9.24
N SER A 54 1.61 -5.60 9.29
CA SER A 54 0.69 -6.25 10.23
C SER A 54 0.58 -7.76 9.96
N LEU A 55 0.53 -8.16 8.69
CA LEU A 55 0.54 -9.57 8.29
C LEU A 55 1.89 -10.24 8.61
N GLN A 56 3.01 -9.57 8.34
CA GLN A 56 4.35 -10.07 8.65
C GLN A 56 4.54 -10.28 10.14
N GLN A 57 4.13 -9.34 10.99
CA GLN A 57 4.20 -9.50 12.44
C GLN A 57 3.36 -10.70 12.91
N ARG A 58 2.15 -10.85 12.38
CA ARG A 58 1.23 -11.92 12.77
C ARG A 58 1.70 -13.32 12.37
N PHE A 59 2.28 -13.46 11.17
CA PHE A 59 2.57 -14.78 10.61
C PHE A 59 4.05 -15.12 10.55
N CYS A 60 4.94 -14.15 10.38
CA CYS A 60 6.39 -14.40 10.29
C CYS A 60 7.11 -14.17 11.63
N GLY A 61 6.51 -13.36 12.51
CA GLY A 61 7.13 -12.92 13.76
C GLY A 61 8.21 -11.86 13.52
N CYS A 62 8.39 -10.96 14.50
CA CYS A 62 9.49 -9.99 14.54
C CYS A 62 10.15 -9.93 15.93
N ASP A 63 9.75 -10.84 16.83
CA ASP A 63 10.17 -10.83 18.23
C ASP A 63 11.55 -11.44 18.44
N ILE A 64 12.21 -10.98 19.50
CA ILE A 64 13.50 -11.49 19.96
C ILE A 64 13.32 -12.01 21.40
N PRO A 65 13.70 -13.27 21.70
CA PRO A 65 14.37 -14.24 20.82
C PRO A 65 13.46 -14.83 19.73
N TRP A 66 14.04 -15.06 18.55
CA TRP A 66 13.33 -15.63 17.40
C TRP A 66 12.90 -17.08 17.65
N HIS A 67 11.72 -17.44 17.14
CA HIS A 67 11.23 -18.81 17.09
C HIS A 67 10.56 -19.11 15.73
N PRO A 68 10.53 -20.38 15.28
CA PRO A 68 9.87 -20.73 14.03
C PRO A 68 8.35 -20.75 14.16
N GLU A 69 7.64 -20.22 13.16
CA GLU A 69 6.19 -20.40 12.98
C GLU A 69 5.92 -21.77 12.33
N LYS A 70 5.06 -22.60 12.95
CA LYS A 70 4.80 -23.99 12.52
C LYS A 70 3.36 -24.24 12.08
N GLN A 71 2.42 -23.38 12.45
CA GLN A 71 1.01 -23.53 12.15
C GLN A 71 0.69 -23.17 10.69
N TYR A 72 1.36 -22.16 10.14
CA TYR A 72 1.06 -21.63 8.80
C TYR A 72 2.31 -21.46 7.91
N PRO A 73 3.07 -22.53 7.60
CA PRO A 73 4.33 -22.42 6.85
C PRO A 73 4.18 -21.83 5.43
N LEU A 74 3.05 -22.09 4.77
CA LEU A 74 2.75 -21.49 3.46
C LEU A 74 2.47 -19.99 3.54
N ALA A 75 1.85 -19.51 4.64
CA ALA A 75 1.60 -18.08 4.84
C ALA A 75 2.91 -17.34 5.10
N VAL A 76 3.79 -17.90 5.93
CA VAL A 76 5.15 -17.37 6.18
C VAL A 76 5.90 -17.18 4.87
N ARG A 77 5.92 -18.21 4.01
CA ARG A 77 6.59 -18.15 2.72
C ARG A 77 6.01 -17.06 1.84
N LEU A 78 4.69 -17.06 1.65
CA LEU A 78 3.99 -16.10 0.80
C LEU A 78 4.22 -14.66 1.26
N ILE A 79 4.08 -14.40 2.56
CA ILE A 79 4.24 -13.05 3.11
C ILE A 79 5.69 -12.58 2.96
N ASN A 80 6.68 -13.42 3.24
CA ASN A 80 8.09 -13.03 3.05
C ASN A 80 8.44 -12.80 1.57
N GLU A 81 7.83 -13.52 0.63
CA GLU A 81 7.97 -13.25 -0.81
C GLU A 81 7.37 -11.89 -1.19
N ILE A 82 6.19 -11.56 -0.65
CA ILE A 82 5.58 -10.23 -0.87
C ILE A 82 6.46 -9.14 -0.25
N VAL A 83 6.97 -9.33 0.96
CA VAL A 83 7.89 -8.36 1.61
C VAL A 83 9.14 -8.12 0.75
N LEU A 84 9.76 -9.17 0.20
CA LEU A 84 10.91 -9.01 -0.69
C LEU A 84 10.60 -8.10 -1.88
N ALA A 85 9.44 -8.32 -2.52
CA ALA A 85 9.01 -7.59 -3.71
C ALA A 85 8.45 -6.19 -3.41
N GLU A 86 8.02 -5.90 -2.19
CA GLU A 86 7.36 -4.65 -1.86
C GLU A 86 8.28 -3.70 -1.06
N GLU A 87 9.20 -4.21 -0.25
CA GLU A 87 10.10 -3.38 0.57
C GLU A 87 11.51 -3.25 0.03
N SER A 88 11.94 -4.16 -0.85
CA SER A 88 13.34 -4.26 -1.26
C SER A 88 13.50 -4.78 -2.69
N ASP A 89 12.63 -4.36 -3.60
CA ASP A 89 12.70 -4.77 -4.99
C ASP A 89 13.84 -4.06 -5.75
N VAL A 90 14.20 -4.60 -6.90
CA VAL A 90 15.21 -4.01 -7.78
C VAL A 90 14.62 -2.81 -8.51
N GLY A 91 15.12 -1.62 -8.17
CA GLY A 91 14.76 -0.37 -8.78
C GLY A 91 15.38 -0.14 -10.17
N PRO A 92 15.03 0.97 -10.85
CA PRO A 92 15.35 1.18 -12.26
C PRO A 92 16.85 1.26 -12.60
N THR A 93 17.71 1.53 -11.62
CA THR A 93 19.17 1.60 -11.80
C THR A 93 19.91 0.48 -11.06
N GLY A 94 19.20 -0.57 -10.65
CA GLY A 94 19.75 -1.73 -9.93
C GLY A 94 19.90 -1.54 -8.42
N GLN A 95 19.51 -0.39 -7.87
CA GLN A 95 19.43 -0.15 -6.42
C GLN A 95 18.19 -0.83 -5.82
N PHE A 96 18.21 -1.18 -4.54
CA PHE A 96 17.03 -1.74 -3.87
C PHE A 96 16.13 -0.63 -3.34
N LEU A 97 14.83 -0.72 -3.65
CA LEU A 97 13.82 0.25 -3.24
C LEU A 97 12.55 -0.46 -2.79
N SER A 98 11.84 0.16 -1.86
CA SER A 98 10.44 -0.19 -1.63
C SER A 98 9.57 0.25 -2.82
N HIS A 99 8.44 -0.41 -3.00
CA HIS A 99 7.42 -0.05 -3.97
C HIS A 99 6.93 1.38 -3.75
N TYR A 100 6.79 1.80 -2.49
CA TYR A 100 6.47 3.17 -2.12
C TYR A 100 7.51 4.17 -2.65
N GLU A 101 8.81 3.90 -2.45
CA GLU A 101 9.88 4.79 -2.95
C GLU A 101 9.88 4.85 -4.48
N MET A 102 9.69 3.71 -5.16
CA MET A 102 9.56 3.66 -6.62
C MET A 102 8.35 4.47 -7.10
N TYR A 103 7.20 4.36 -6.43
CA TYR A 103 6.01 5.13 -6.75
C TYR A 103 6.24 6.64 -6.57
N ARG A 104 6.86 7.04 -5.46
CA ARG A 104 7.22 8.44 -5.20
C ARG A 104 8.19 8.97 -6.24
N MET A 105 9.19 8.20 -6.66
CA MET A 105 10.10 8.57 -7.76
C MET A 105 9.32 8.81 -9.06
N ALA A 106 8.38 7.91 -9.38
CA ALA A 106 7.51 8.08 -10.55
C ALA A 106 6.64 9.34 -10.43
N MET A 107 6.15 9.71 -9.24
CA MET A 107 5.42 10.96 -9.02
C MET A 107 6.28 12.17 -9.40
N VAL A 108 7.52 12.22 -8.91
CA VAL A 108 8.46 13.31 -9.22
C VAL A 108 8.72 13.38 -10.72
N GLN A 109 9.02 12.24 -11.35
CA GLN A 109 9.26 12.17 -12.80
C GLN A 109 8.03 12.60 -13.62
N ALA A 110 6.83 12.24 -13.18
CA ALA A 110 5.59 12.64 -13.84
C ALA A 110 5.23 14.11 -13.61
N GLY A 111 5.86 14.80 -12.64
CA GLY A 111 5.51 16.15 -12.22
C GLY A 111 4.27 16.21 -11.31
N ALA A 112 3.95 15.12 -10.61
CA ALA A 112 2.91 15.09 -9.58
C ALA A 112 3.45 15.64 -8.26
N SER A 113 2.60 16.31 -7.47
CA SER A 113 3.00 16.81 -6.16
C SER A 113 3.13 15.67 -5.15
N THR A 114 4.25 15.59 -4.44
CA THR A 114 4.50 14.65 -3.33
C THR A 114 4.32 15.30 -1.96
N LYS A 115 3.97 16.59 -1.90
CA LYS A 115 4.01 17.39 -0.67
C LYS A 115 3.24 16.76 0.49
N GLU A 116 2.01 16.32 0.25
CA GLU A 116 1.17 15.81 1.32
C GLU A 116 1.64 14.45 1.86
N ILE A 117 2.04 13.55 0.96
CA ILE A 117 2.55 12.24 1.38
C ILE A 117 3.92 12.36 2.06
N ASP A 118 4.82 13.21 1.55
CA ASP A 118 6.14 13.43 2.15
C ASP A 118 6.01 13.92 3.58
N MET A 119 5.06 14.83 3.81
CA MET A 119 4.82 15.36 5.13
C MET A 119 4.10 14.38 6.06
N LEU A 120 3.26 13.48 5.52
CA LEU A 120 2.72 12.36 6.30
C LEU A 120 3.86 11.46 6.78
N ILE A 121 4.77 11.07 5.88
CA ILE A 121 5.94 10.25 6.22
C ILE A 121 6.83 10.94 7.26
N LEU A 122 7.09 12.24 7.12
CA LEU A 122 7.84 13.00 8.12
C LEU A 122 7.17 12.99 9.49
N GLY A 123 5.83 13.06 9.54
CA GLY A 123 5.07 12.94 10.79
C GLY A 123 5.23 11.56 11.43
N VAL A 124 5.10 10.50 10.64
CA VAL A 124 5.26 9.11 11.09
C VAL A 124 6.69 8.86 11.60
N GLN A 125 7.71 9.34 10.88
CA GLN A 125 9.12 9.25 11.30
C GLN A 125 9.40 10.01 12.59
N ALA A 126 8.66 11.08 12.87
CA ALA A 126 8.73 11.84 14.11
C ALA A 126 7.93 11.21 15.27
N ASN A 127 7.38 9.99 15.09
CA ASN A 127 6.52 9.29 16.05
C ASN A 127 5.32 10.12 16.52
N LYS A 128 4.77 10.98 15.66
CA LYS A 128 3.51 11.67 15.95
C LYS A 128 2.34 10.71 15.80
N ASP A 129 1.26 10.97 16.54
CA ASP A 129 0.04 10.20 16.39
C ASP A 129 -0.50 10.35 14.96
N LEU A 130 -0.96 9.24 14.38
CA LEU A 130 -1.40 9.23 12.99
C LEU A 130 -2.65 10.09 12.79
N ASN A 131 -3.59 10.10 13.74
CA ASN A 131 -4.78 10.93 13.65
C ASN A 131 -4.41 12.41 13.73
N GLU A 132 -3.46 12.79 14.58
CA GLU A 132 -2.94 14.17 14.63
C GLU A 132 -2.33 14.60 13.28
N ILE A 133 -1.57 13.72 12.62
CA ILE A 133 -0.97 14.01 11.30
C ILE A 133 -2.06 14.20 10.24
N LEU A 134 -3.11 13.38 10.26
CA LEU A 134 -4.20 13.45 9.29
C LEU A 134 -5.13 14.63 9.54
N ASP A 135 -5.55 14.85 10.79
CA ASP A 135 -6.51 15.90 11.18
C ASP A 135 -5.92 17.30 11.00
N SER A 136 -4.61 17.44 11.23
CA SER A 136 -3.90 18.70 10.97
C SER A 136 -3.83 19.05 9.48
N ARG A 137 -4.19 18.11 8.59
CA ARG A 137 -4.17 18.30 7.15
C ARG A 137 -5.59 18.30 6.60
N LYS A 138 -5.83 19.19 5.65
CA LYS A 138 -7.06 19.20 4.84
C LYS A 138 -7.02 18.09 3.79
N LEU A 139 -6.68 16.86 4.19
CA LEU A 139 -6.70 15.71 3.31
C LEU A 139 -8.16 15.34 3.00
N PRO A 140 -8.43 14.85 1.78
CA PRO A 140 -9.72 14.30 1.44
C PRO A 140 -10.16 13.20 2.43
N SER A 141 -11.46 13.18 2.75
CA SER A 141 -12.03 12.22 3.71
C SER A 141 -11.69 10.76 3.39
N HIS A 142 -11.63 10.38 2.10
CA HIS A 142 -11.28 9.03 1.68
C HIS A 142 -9.84 8.61 1.96
N ILE A 143 -8.95 9.55 2.31
CA ILE A 143 -7.59 9.26 2.78
C ILE A 143 -7.57 9.12 4.31
N CYS A 144 -8.44 9.81 5.03
CA CYS A 144 -8.48 9.78 6.50
C CYS A 144 -9.40 8.68 7.06
N SER A 145 -10.30 8.13 6.26
CA SER A 145 -11.22 7.06 6.67
C SER A 145 -10.61 5.68 6.38
N PHE A 146 -9.71 5.22 7.25
CA PHE A 146 -9.19 3.85 7.25
C PHE A 146 -9.53 3.12 8.55
#